data_AF-A0A7K7RA76-F1
#
_entry.id   AF-A0A7K7RA76-F1
#
_cell.length_a   1.000
_cell.length_b   1.000
_cell.length_c   1.000
_cell.angle_alpha   90.00
_cell.angle_beta   90.00
_cell.angle_gamma   90.00
#
_symmetry.space_group_name_H-M   'P 1'
#
loop_
_entity.id
_entity.type
_entity.pdbx_description
1 polymer ?
#
loop_
_entity_poly.entity_id
_entity_poly.type
_entity_poly.pdbx_seq_one_letter_code
_entity_poly.pdbx_strand_id
1 'polypeptide(L)'
;ECIWSDWIDVTYPDGSNKDSGDYETFENIWKHYPSWECAKVENISCRAEKFPNTPIADLGQKVQCNVDVGLICNNKDQQIGGIIPMPVCLNYEISVCCTPNRPECLSPPSTTSTTTSTASTTTSSVSPPISTTTPTTTTEKTPTSTTPTTTPTTTTTTTTLPPSTTTSSSTTLQTTTVPV
;
A
#
# COMPACT_ATOMS: atom_id res chain seq x y z
N GLU A 1 0.55 -15.22 19.83
CA GLU A 1 1.77 -15.04 19.02
C GLU A 1 1.37 -14.98 17.56
N CYS A 2 1.96 -14.05 16.82
CA CYS A 2 1.78 -13.90 15.38
C CYS A 2 2.95 -14.55 14.64
N ILE A 3 2.72 -14.95 13.39
CA ILE A 3 3.71 -15.59 12.53
C ILE A 3 4.14 -14.56 11.48
N TRP A 4 5.45 -14.32 11.38
CA TRP A 4 5.98 -13.45 10.34
C TRP A 4 5.90 -14.13 8.97
N SER A 5 5.43 -13.39 7.98
CA SER A 5 5.50 -13.80 6.59
C SER A 5 6.93 -13.74 6.07
N ASP A 6 7.18 -14.41 4.95
CA ASP A 6 8.28 -14.03 4.07
C ASP A 6 8.12 -12.58 3.61
N TRP A 7 9.19 -12.03 3.02
CA TRP A 7 9.12 -10.69 2.44
C TRP A 7 8.25 -10.70 1.18
N ILE A 8 7.39 -9.70 1.10
CA ILE A 8 6.39 -9.51 0.06
C ILE A 8 6.79 -8.26 -0.72
N ASP A 9 6.96 -8.46 -2.02
CA ASP A 9 7.31 -7.46 -3.03
C ASP A 9 6.44 -7.76 -4.26
N VAL A 10 5.33 -7.03 -4.44
CA VAL A 10 4.37 -7.24 -5.52
C VAL A 10 4.23 -6.04 -6.45
N THR A 11 4.77 -4.89 -6.07
CA THR A 11 4.75 -3.67 -6.86
C THR A 11 6.16 -3.10 -7.02
N TYR A 12 6.36 -2.32 -8.08
CA TYR A 12 7.67 -1.75 -8.41
C TYR A 12 7.51 -0.31 -8.86
N PRO A 13 8.37 0.61 -8.41
CA PRO A 13 8.30 2.01 -8.84
C PRO A 13 8.77 2.17 -10.29
N ASP A 14 7.96 2.83 -11.11
CA ASP A 14 8.36 3.30 -12.43
C ASP A 14 9.06 4.65 -12.32
N GLY A 15 10.39 4.65 -12.48
CA GLY A 15 11.20 5.87 -12.41
C GLY A 15 10.93 6.90 -13.50
N SER A 16 10.18 6.55 -14.55
CA SER A 16 9.80 7.47 -15.63
C SER A 16 8.46 8.17 -15.36
N ASN A 17 7.68 7.69 -14.37
CA ASN A 17 6.33 8.18 -14.11
C ASN A 17 6.21 8.74 -12.68
N LYS A 18 5.89 10.03 -12.57
CA LYS A 18 5.72 10.72 -11.27
C LYS A 18 4.48 10.27 -10.50
N ASP A 19 3.46 9.78 -11.20
CA ASP A 19 2.24 9.25 -10.58
C ASP A 19 2.39 7.76 -10.20
N SER A 20 3.53 7.15 -10.56
CA SER A 20 3.93 5.85 -10.04
C SER A 20 4.52 5.98 -8.63
N GLY A 21 4.91 4.84 -8.09
CA GLY A 21 5.38 4.69 -6.73
C GLY A 21 5.51 3.21 -6.43
N ASP A 22 5.71 2.93 -5.16
CA ASP A 22 5.81 1.58 -4.66
C ASP A 22 4.76 1.35 -3.55
N TYR A 23 4.01 0.26 -3.68
CA TYR A 23 2.71 0.08 -3.06
C TYR A 23 2.50 -1.36 -2.58
N GLU A 24 3.29 -1.80 -1.62
CA GLU A 24 3.08 -3.05 -0.87
C GLU A 24 1.89 -2.91 0.10
N THR A 25 0.72 -2.58 -0.46
CA THR A 25 -0.53 -2.43 0.26
C THR A 25 -1.25 -3.76 0.37
N PHE A 26 -2.02 -3.98 1.43
CA PHE A 26 -2.77 -5.24 1.56
C PHE A 26 -3.72 -5.49 0.38
N GLU A 27 -4.28 -4.42 -0.21
CA GLU A 27 -5.09 -4.52 -1.42
C GLU A 27 -4.29 -5.09 -2.60
N ASN A 28 -3.07 -4.61 -2.85
CA ASN A 28 -2.22 -5.14 -3.92
C ASN A 28 -1.76 -6.56 -3.61
N ILE A 29 -1.40 -6.84 -2.35
CA ILE A 29 -0.97 -8.16 -1.95
C ILE A 29 -2.10 -9.19 -2.14
N TRP A 30 -3.35 -8.88 -1.77
CA TRP A 30 -4.48 -9.79 -2.03
C TRP A 30 -4.79 -9.98 -3.51
N LYS A 31 -4.58 -8.96 -4.35
CA LYS A 31 -4.73 -9.09 -5.80
C LYS A 31 -3.70 -10.05 -6.40
N HIS A 32 -2.46 -10.01 -5.91
CA HIS A 32 -1.36 -10.85 -6.40
C HIS A 32 -1.36 -12.24 -5.75
N TYR A 33 -1.76 -12.34 -4.48
CA TYR A 33 -1.81 -13.56 -3.68
C TYR A 33 -3.20 -13.74 -3.04
N PRO A 34 -4.20 -14.20 -3.81
CA PRO A 34 -5.57 -14.37 -3.30
C PRO A 34 -5.68 -15.47 -2.22
N SER A 35 -4.69 -16.35 -2.11
CA SER A 35 -4.59 -17.37 -1.06
C SER A 35 -3.85 -16.89 0.19
N TRP A 36 -3.47 -15.62 0.27
CA TRP A 36 -2.80 -15.09 1.45
C TRP A 36 -3.78 -14.90 2.59
N GLU A 37 -3.76 -15.84 3.53
CA GLU A 37 -4.65 -15.84 4.68
C GLU A 37 -4.01 -15.09 5.86
N CYS A 38 -4.47 -13.85 6.07
CA CYS A 38 -4.13 -13.11 7.27
C CYS A 38 -5.38 -12.53 7.95
N ALA A 39 -5.71 -13.03 9.15
CA ALA A 39 -6.89 -12.58 9.89
C ALA A 39 -6.71 -11.15 10.41
N LYS A 40 -5.51 -10.87 10.92
CA LYS A 40 -5.13 -9.60 11.52
C LYS A 40 -3.62 -9.45 11.46
N VAL A 41 -3.19 -8.30 10.98
CA VAL A 41 -1.80 -7.86 11.05
C VAL A 41 -1.57 -7.24 12.42
N GLU A 42 -0.72 -7.87 13.24
CA GLU A 42 -0.34 -7.32 14.54
C GLU A 42 0.88 -6.41 14.47
N ASN A 43 1.76 -6.68 13.50
CA ASN A 43 2.96 -5.90 13.31
C ASN A 43 3.40 -5.93 11.83
N ILE A 44 4.19 -4.94 11.43
CA ILE A 44 4.71 -4.81 10.08
C ILE A 44 6.18 -4.41 10.15
N SER A 45 6.98 -4.98 9.25
CA SER A 45 8.34 -4.58 9.00
C SER A 45 8.46 -4.20 7.53
N CYS A 46 9.00 -3.02 7.24
CA CYS A 46 9.25 -2.56 5.88
C CYS A 46 10.73 -2.29 5.69
N ARG A 47 11.28 -2.64 4.52
CA ARG A 47 12.67 -2.32 4.16
C ARG A 47 12.79 -2.07 2.67
N ALA A 48 13.83 -1.35 2.27
CA ALA A 48 14.20 -1.26 0.86
C ALA A 48 14.98 -2.52 0.47
N GLU A 49 14.61 -3.16 -0.64
CA GLU A 49 15.22 -4.40 -1.13
C GLU A 49 16.74 -4.28 -1.28
N LYS A 50 17.19 -3.14 -1.83
CA LYS A 50 18.63 -2.85 -2.06
C LYS A 50 19.38 -2.38 -0.80
N PHE A 51 18.66 -2.01 0.25
CA PHE A 51 19.24 -1.49 1.49
C PHE A 51 18.60 -2.15 2.73
N PRO A 52 18.68 -3.49 2.87
CA PRO A 52 17.93 -4.22 3.89
C PRO A 52 18.41 -3.94 5.32
N ASN A 53 19.64 -3.45 5.47
CA ASN A 53 20.25 -3.11 6.76
C ASN A 53 20.13 -1.62 7.10
N THR A 54 19.55 -0.81 6.22
CA THR A 54 19.37 0.62 6.44
C THR A 54 17.94 0.86 6.92
N PRO A 55 17.74 1.49 8.09
CA PRO A 55 16.41 1.85 8.56
C PRO A 55 15.69 2.74 7.55
N ILE A 56 14.38 2.53 7.38
CA ILE A 56 13.59 3.26 6.38
C ILE A 56 13.63 4.78 6.58
N ALA A 57 13.72 5.23 7.84
CA ALA A 57 13.82 6.64 8.21
C ALA A 57 15.15 7.28 7.74
N ASP A 58 16.21 6.48 7.61
CA ASP A 58 17.54 6.95 7.21
C ASP A 58 17.72 6.98 5.68
N LEU A 59 16.78 6.39 4.93
CA LEU A 59 16.80 6.41 3.45
C LEU A 59 16.50 7.81 2.87
N GLY A 60 15.90 8.69 3.66
CA GLY A 60 15.54 10.05 3.22
C GLY A 60 14.33 10.10 2.29
N GLN A 61 13.56 9.01 2.19
CA GLN A 61 12.33 8.95 1.39
C GLN A 61 11.08 9.14 2.26
N LYS A 62 10.04 9.72 1.68
CA LYS A 62 8.73 9.80 2.32
C LYS A 62 7.99 8.49 2.07
N VAL A 63 7.99 7.63 3.07
CA VAL A 63 7.34 6.32 3.01
C VAL A 63 6.39 6.19 4.19
N GLN A 64 5.16 5.77 3.91
CA GLN A 64 4.22 5.32 4.92
C GLN A 64 4.37 3.80 5.06
N CYS A 65 4.64 3.31 6.27
CA CYS A 65 4.70 1.89 6.60
C CYS A 65 3.90 1.69 7.89
N ASN A 66 2.73 1.06 7.81
CA ASN A 66 1.91 0.78 8.99
C ASN A 66 1.00 -0.44 8.79
N VAL A 67 0.45 -0.92 9.91
CA VAL A 67 -0.37 -2.14 9.97
C VAL A 67 -1.77 -2.00 9.37
N ASP A 68 -2.21 -0.77 9.06
CA ASP A 68 -3.56 -0.52 8.52
C ASP A 68 -3.58 -0.58 6.99
N VAL A 69 -2.54 -0.05 6.33
CA VAL A 69 -2.48 0.01 4.85
C VAL A 69 -1.38 -0.85 4.23
N GLY A 70 -0.35 -1.23 4.98
CA GLY A 70 0.89 -1.80 4.45
C GLY A 70 1.94 -0.70 4.21
N LEU A 71 2.57 -0.72 3.03
CA LEU A 71 3.52 0.30 2.61
C LEU A 71 3.03 1.11 1.41
N ILE A 72 3.24 2.42 1.47
CA ILE A 72 2.97 3.37 0.40
C ILE A 72 4.15 4.33 0.25
N CYS A 73 4.72 4.38 -0.94
CA CYS A 73 5.65 5.39 -1.39
C CYS A 73 5.17 5.96 -2.72
N ASN A 74 4.96 7.28 -2.82
CA ASN A 74 4.62 7.92 -4.09
C ASN A 74 5.84 8.63 -4.68
N ASN A 75 6.11 8.47 -5.98
CA ASN A 75 7.23 9.15 -6.64
C ASN A 75 7.10 10.67 -6.55
N LYS A 76 5.89 11.21 -6.76
CA LYS A 76 5.60 12.67 -6.66
C LYS A 76 5.96 13.31 -5.32
N ASP A 77 6.04 12.53 -4.24
CA ASP A 77 6.31 13.03 -2.90
C ASP A 77 7.82 13.06 -2.58
N GLN A 78 8.63 12.36 -3.40
CA GLN A 78 10.07 12.20 -3.21
C GLN A 78 10.83 13.44 -3.68
N GLN A 79 11.94 13.71 -3.01
CA GLN A 79 12.87 14.77 -3.36
C GLN A 79 14.26 14.17 -3.56
N ILE A 80 15.11 14.86 -4.31
CA ILE A 80 16.53 14.50 -4.37
C ILE A 80 17.12 14.71 -2.97
N GLY A 81 17.69 13.67 -2.39
CA GLY A 81 18.26 13.74 -1.03
C GLY A 81 18.52 12.36 -0.42
N GLY A 82 19.29 12.35 0.67
CA GLY A 82 19.70 11.10 1.34
C GLY A 82 20.71 10.30 0.53
N ILE A 83 20.62 8.97 0.61
CA ILE A 83 21.51 8.06 -0.13
C ILE A 83 21.11 7.90 -1.62
N ILE A 84 19.93 8.39 -2.02
CA ILE A 84 19.36 8.18 -3.36
C ILE A 84 19.37 9.48 -4.18
N PRO A 85 20.03 9.51 -5.36
CA PRO A 85 20.18 10.73 -6.16
C PRO A 85 18.97 11.06 -7.06
N MET A 86 17.86 10.32 -6.97
CA MET A 86 16.68 10.48 -7.83
C MET A 86 15.40 10.69 -7.02
N PRO A 87 14.46 11.54 -7.48
CA PRO A 87 13.17 11.76 -6.82
C PRO A 87 12.16 10.67 -7.20
N VAL A 88 12.52 9.41 -6.95
CA VAL A 88 11.72 8.20 -7.25
C VAL A 88 11.81 7.29 -6.04
N CYS A 89 10.73 6.62 -5.70
CA CYS A 89 10.71 5.59 -4.66
C CYS A 89 11.77 4.51 -4.92
N LEU A 90 12.38 4.02 -3.84
CA LEU A 90 13.08 2.76 -3.88
C LEU A 90 12.09 1.61 -4.05
N ASN A 91 12.62 0.45 -4.45
CA ASN A 91 11.88 -0.81 -4.34
C ASN A 91 11.89 -1.26 -2.87
N TYR A 92 10.71 -1.42 -2.30
CA TYR A 92 10.46 -1.83 -0.93
C TYR A 92 9.78 -3.19 -0.90
N GLU A 93 9.97 -3.86 0.22
CA GLU A 93 9.29 -5.09 0.54
C GLU A 93 8.81 -5.04 1.99
N ILE A 94 7.72 -5.76 2.28
CA ILE A 94 7.16 -5.85 3.63
C ILE A 94 7.13 -7.28 4.13
N SER A 95 7.30 -7.44 5.44
CA SER A 95 6.98 -8.66 6.16
C SER A 95 5.95 -8.29 7.22
N VAL A 96 4.95 -9.15 7.42
CA VAL A 96 3.88 -8.90 8.39
C VAL A 96 3.82 -9.99 9.42
N CYS A 97 3.58 -9.61 10.68
CA CYS A 97 3.31 -10.55 11.74
C CYS A 97 1.80 -10.77 11.79
N CYS A 98 1.37 -11.90 11.23
CA CYS A 98 -0.03 -12.21 11.10
C CYS A 98 -0.51 -13.19 12.17
N THR A 99 -1.68 -12.94 12.75
CA THR A 99 -2.39 -13.99 13.49
C THR A 99 -3.17 -14.86 12.52
N PRO A 100 -3.00 -16.20 12.54
CA PRO A 100 -3.82 -17.08 11.73
C PRO A 100 -5.29 -16.93 12.12
N ASN A 101 -6.19 -17.09 11.14
CA ASN A 101 -7.61 -17.29 11.43
C ASN A 101 -7.73 -18.57 12.24
N ARG A 102 -7.79 -18.47 13.56
CA ARG A 102 -8.02 -19.60 14.44
C ARG A 102 -9.53 -19.70 14.70
N PRO A 103 -10.28 -20.58 14.03
CA PRO A 103 -11.68 -20.85 14.39
C PRO A 103 -11.85 -21.50 15.79
N GLU A 104 -10.77 -21.73 16.54
CA GLU A 104 -10.73 -22.51 17.79
C GLU A 104 -11.15 -21.77 19.07
N CYS A 105 -12.06 -20.78 18.97
CA CYS A 105 -12.83 -20.33 20.14
C CYS A 105 -14.33 -20.64 20.02
N LEU A 106 -14.73 -21.53 19.10
CA LEU A 106 -15.99 -22.23 19.23
C LEU A 106 -15.77 -23.41 20.18
N SER A 107 -16.07 -23.18 21.47
CA SER A 107 -16.25 -24.26 22.43
C SER A 107 -17.14 -25.34 21.78
N PRO A 108 -16.79 -26.64 21.87
CA PRO A 108 -17.67 -27.67 21.33
C PRO A 108 -19.07 -27.50 21.94
N PRO A 109 -20.17 -27.62 21.16
CA PRO A 109 -21.50 -27.65 21.76
C PRO A 109 -21.51 -28.84 22.73
N SER A 110 -21.64 -28.53 24.01
CA SER A 110 -21.77 -29.54 25.05
C SER A 110 -23.06 -30.31 24.78
N THR A 111 -22.95 -31.50 24.19
CA THR A 111 -24.05 -32.44 24.00
C THR A 111 -24.48 -32.94 25.38
N THR A 112 -25.36 -32.16 26.02
CA THR A 112 -26.12 -32.65 27.16
C THR A 112 -27.21 -33.54 26.59
N SER A 113 -26.98 -34.85 26.62
CA SER A 113 -27.98 -35.88 26.37
C SER A 113 -29.02 -35.86 27.49
N THR A 114 -30.04 -35.02 27.36
CA THR A 114 -31.22 -35.07 28.23
C THR A 114 -32.18 -36.11 27.68
N THR A 115 -32.09 -37.33 28.20
CA THR A 115 -33.14 -38.34 28.11
C THR A 115 -34.28 -37.95 29.06
N THR A 116 -35.43 -37.48 28.54
CA THR A 116 -36.71 -37.63 29.27
C THR A 116 -37.94 -37.51 28.37
N SER A 117 -38.61 -38.65 28.22
CA SER A 117 -40.07 -38.91 28.16
C SER A 117 -41.01 -38.01 27.32
N THR A 118 -41.58 -38.68 26.32
CA THR A 118 -42.96 -38.61 25.79
C THR A 118 -44.02 -37.98 26.71
N ALA A 119 -44.79 -37.03 26.17
CA ALA A 119 -46.24 -36.92 26.37
C ALA A 119 -46.87 -36.04 25.27
N SER A 120 -47.83 -36.61 24.54
CA SER A 120 -48.64 -36.00 23.49
C SER A 120 -49.76 -35.15 24.08
N THR A 121 -50.08 -33.97 23.52
CA THR A 121 -51.48 -33.52 23.35
C THR A 121 -51.62 -32.38 22.31
N THR A 122 -52.60 -32.58 21.42
CA THR A 122 -53.45 -31.68 20.59
C THR A 122 -53.69 -30.27 21.19
N THR A 123 -54.00 -29.16 20.49
CA THR A 123 -54.88 -28.90 19.33
C THR A 123 -54.78 -27.40 18.91
N SER A 124 -54.99 -27.13 17.61
CA SER A 124 -55.74 -26.02 16.96
C SER A 124 -55.47 -24.50 17.18
N SER A 125 -55.14 -23.87 16.04
CA SER A 125 -55.70 -22.62 15.46
C SER A 125 -55.67 -21.28 16.22
N VAL A 126 -55.09 -20.24 15.61
CA VAL A 126 -55.76 -19.11 14.90
C VAL A 126 -54.69 -18.04 14.57
N SER A 127 -54.76 -17.49 13.34
CA SER A 127 -54.00 -16.35 12.80
C SER A 127 -55.02 -15.27 12.37
N PRO A 128 -54.65 -14.04 11.95
CA PRO A 128 -53.79 -12.99 12.52
C PRO A 128 -54.65 -11.70 12.77
N PRO A 129 -54.05 -10.50 12.94
CA PRO A 129 -54.05 -9.63 11.75
C PRO A 129 -52.82 -8.73 11.55
N ILE A 130 -52.68 -8.41 10.26
CA ILE A 130 -51.90 -7.36 9.61
C ILE A 130 -52.09 -5.98 10.25
N SER A 131 -51.03 -5.19 10.30
CA SER A 131 -51.14 -3.73 10.26
C SER A 131 -50.05 -3.11 9.40
N THR A 132 -50.56 -2.39 8.41
CA THR A 132 -49.98 -1.57 7.35
C THR A 132 -49.43 -0.26 7.90
N THR A 133 -48.40 0.32 7.25
CA THR A 133 -48.29 1.73 6.80
C THR A 133 -46.83 2.00 6.36
N THR A 134 -46.50 2.08 5.07
CA THR A 134 -46.55 3.21 4.09
C THR A 134 -45.13 3.75 3.84
N PRO A 135 -44.71 3.94 2.57
CA PRO A 135 -43.36 4.39 2.22
C PRO A 135 -43.25 5.93 2.25
N THR A 136 -42.09 6.45 2.63
CA THR A 136 -41.72 7.85 2.38
C THR A 136 -40.85 7.93 1.13
N THR A 137 -41.46 8.42 0.06
CA THR A 137 -40.81 8.93 -1.14
C THR A 137 -40.31 10.34 -0.84
N THR A 138 -39.07 10.68 -1.19
CA THR A 138 -38.71 12.08 -1.45
C THR A 138 -37.79 12.12 -2.67
N THR A 139 -38.34 12.76 -3.69
CA THR A 139 -37.77 13.05 -5.00
C THR A 139 -36.84 14.27 -4.91
N GLU A 140 -35.93 14.35 -5.88
CA GLU A 140 -35.48 15.59 -6.53
C GLU A 140 -34.30 16.35 -5.89
N LYS A 141 -33.16 16.40 -6.59
CA LYS A 141 -32.86 17.51 -7.54
C LYS A 141 -31.47 17.34 -8.20
N THR A 142 -31.51 17.18 -9.52
CA THR A 142 -30.49 17.59 -10.52
C THR A 142 -31.20 18.69 -11.34
N PRO A 143 -30.59 19.65 -12.09
CA PRO A 143 -29.22 19.73 -12.65
C PRO A 143 -28.53 21.11 -12.49
N THR A 144 -27.37 21.23 -13.15
CA THR A 144 -26.88 22.39 -13.94
C THR A 144 -25.78 23.22 -13.28
N SER A 145 -24.61 23.32 -13.92
CA SER A 145 -24.18 24.49 -14.74
C SER A 145 -22.68 24.41 -15.07
N THR A 146 -22.31 24.32 -16.38
CA THR A 146 -21.55 25.31 -17.20
C THR A 146 -20.20 25.74 -16.60
N THR A 147 -19.04 25.61 -17.26
CA THR A 147 -18.65 26.29 -18.52
C THR A 147 -17.23 25.82 -18.93
N PRO A 148 -16.88 25.73 -20.22
CA PRO A 148 -15.50 25.57 -20.68
C PRO A 148 -14.83 26.93 -20.91
N THR A 149 -13.57 27.10 -20.50
CA THR A 149 -12.83 28.36 -20.70
C THR A 149 -11.46 28.10 -21.33
N THR A 150 -11.41 28.35 -22.65
CA THR A 150 -10.35 28.99 -23.47
C THR A 150 -8.85 28.73 -23.20
N THR A 151 -8.17 28.01 -24.10
CA THR A 151 -7.23 28.47 -25.19
C THR A 151 -6.44 29.79 -24.98
N PRO A 152 -5.27 30.10 -25.63
CA PRO A 152 -4.17 29.32 -26.28
C PRO A 152 -2.71 29.79 -25.96
N THR A 153 -1.70 29.09 -26.54
CA THR A 153 -0.34 29.55 -27.01
C THR A 153 0.67 30.08 -25.96
N THR A 154 2.00 29.93 -26.08
CA THR A 154 2.86 30.27 -27.23
C THR A 154 4.29 29.72 -27.06
N THR A 155 4.91 29.44 -28.20
CA THR A 155 6.31 29.13 -28.55
C THR A 155 7.37 30.07 -27.96
N THR A 156 8.58 29.57 -27.63
CA THR A 156 9.90 30.27 -27.77
C THR A 156 11.01 29.21 -27.60
N THR A 157 11.62 28.72 -28.68
CA THR A 157 12.95 29.10 -29.22
C THR A 157 14.08 29.13 -28.19
N THR A 158 14.95 28.12 -28.19
CA THR A 158 16.28 28.20 -27.57
C THR A 158 17.37 28.03 -28.61
N THR A 159 18.22 29.05 -28.63
CA THR A 159 19.29 29.32 -29.59
C THR A 159 20.60 28.75 -29.07
N THR A 160 21.29 28.02 -29.95
CA THR A 160 22.72 27.68 -30.04
C THR A 160 23.71 28.18 -28.97
N LEU A 161 24.46 27.23 -28.39
CA LEU A 161 25.75 27.45 -27.73
C LEU A 161 26.87 26.80 -28.60
N PRO A 162 28.00 27.49 -28.88
CA PRO A 162 29.15 26.87 -29.53
C PRO A 162 29.99 26.04 -28.53
N PRO A 163 30.80 25.06 -29.00
CA PRO A 163 31.51 24.13 -28.14
C PRO A 163 32.78 24.71 -27.54
N SER A 164 33.08 24.25 -26.32
CA SER A 164 34.28 24.54 -25.52
C SER A 164 35.57 24.10 -26.19
N THR A 165 36.61 24.91 -26.06
CA THR A 165 38.00 24.59 -26.39
C THR A 165 38.59 23.62 -25.36
N THR A 166 39.03 22.45 -25.80
CA THR A 166 39.82 21.49 -25.01
C THR A 166 41.31 21.84 -25.10
N THR A 167 41.87 22.33 -24.00
CA THR A 167 43.32 22.46 -23.83
C THR A 167 43.84 21.20 -23.12
N SER A 168 44.48 20.32 -23.89
CA SER A 168 45.24 19.19 -23.38
C SER A 168 46.45 19.69 -22.59
N SER A 169 46.47 19.46 -21.28
CA SER A 169 47.67 19.62 -20.46
C SER A 169 48.22 18.24 -20.10
N SER A 170 49.47 18.04 -20.51
CA SER A 170 50.25 16.82 -20.39
C SER A 170 50.64 16.50 -18.95
N THR A 171 50.46 15.22 -18.62
CA THR A 171 50.97 14.49 -17.46
C THR A 171 52.45 14.78 -17.17
N THR A 172 52.78 15.04 -15.91
CA THR A 172 54.11 14.79 -15.35
C THR A 172 53.98 14.12 -13.99
N LEU A 173 54.44 12.87 -13.92
CA LEU A 173 54.56 12.08 -12.70
C LEU A 173 55.70 12.65 -11.86
N GLN A 174 55.45 12.96 -10.59
CA GLN A 174 56.49 13.14 -9.58
C GLN A 174 56.31 12.13 -8.45
N THR A 175 57.17 11.13 -8.49
CA THR A 175 57.49 10.21 -7.40
C THR A 175 58.19 11.00 -6.30
N THR A 176 57.63 11.04 -5.10
CA THR A 176 58.32 11.57 -3.92
C THR A 176 58.56 10.45 -2.92
N THR A 177 59.83 10.14 -2.74
CA THR A 177 60.42 9.26 -1.75
C THR A 177 60.35 9.88 -0.36
N VAL A 178 59.96 9.06 0.63
CA VAL A 178 59.93 9.39 2.06
C VAL A 178 61.31 9.11 2.66
N PRO A 179 61.92 10.01 3.45
CA PRO A 179 62.99 9.65 4.36
C PRO A 179 62.48 9.53 5.81
N VAL A 180 62.95 8.43 6.43
CA VAL A 180 63.12 8.05 7.85
C VAL A 180 62.56 8.99 8.92
#